data_AF-A0AAD5C5N7-F1
#
_entry.id   AF-A0AAD5C5N7-F1
#
_cell.length_a   1.000
_cell.length_b   1.000
_cell.length_c   1.000
_cell.angle_alpha   90.00
_cell.angle_beta   90.00
_cell.angle_gamma   90.00
#
_symmetry.space_group_name_H-M   'P 1'
#
loop_
_entity.id
_entity.type
_entity.pdbx_description
1 polymer ?
#
loop_
_entity_poly.entity_id
_entity_poly.type
_entity_poly.pdbx_seq_one_letter_code
_entity_poly.pdbx_strand_id
1 'polypeptide(L)'
;GGGCPQWEQPLCLLGALIPPYKYLAMKVTATKRPKNSALEVDLDWERNAKPPPVITEEVSQSIEELIMKRISEGHFDDVQKVNRLPSKAPREMKELDENQSKKGLGELYADEYAEKTGLVSQALSFSDEQKKEASLLFKRLCLKLDALSHFHFTPKPVIEDMSIQTNVPALAMEEARKNHNFEAHVCSSSRTHGSSCDGSDSTPVDKMECSELGRASDDQTVRPVMAKNHLEKFCF
;
A
#
# COMPACT_ATOMS: atom_id res chain seq x y z
N GLY A 1 -60.43 -8.62 -88.60
CA GLY A 1 -60.65 -10.05 -88.29
C GLY A 1 -59.43 -10.57 -87.57
N GLY A 2 -59.65 -11.32 -86.48
CA GLY A 2 -58.57 -11.97 -85.73
C GLY A 2 -58.52 -11.53 -84.26
N GLY A 3 -59.53 -11.92 -83.48
CA GLY A 3 -59.42 -11.95 -82.03
C GLY A 3 -58.46 -13.06 -81.62
N CYS A 4 -57.52 -12.74 -80.74
CA CYS A 4 -56.80 -13.72 -79.93
C CYS A 4 -57.56 -13.93 -78.60
N PRO A 5 -57.56 -15.16 -78.08
CA PRO A 5 -58.65 -15.69 -77.27
C PRO A 5 -58.63 -15.23 -75.81
N GLN A 6 -59.86 -15.22 -75.27
CA GLN A 6 -60.28 -15.00 -73.91
C GLN A 6 -59.92 -16.21 -73.01
N TRP A 7 -58.70 -16.28 -72.50
CA TRP A 7 -58.29 -17.01 -71.28
C TRP A 7 -56.82 -16.55 -71.08
N GLU A 8 -56.41 -15.80 -70.07
CA GLU A 8 -56.57 -15.92 -68.63
C GLU A 8 -56.25 -14.55 -68.02
N GLN A 9 -57.27 -13.84 -67.53
CA GLN A 9 -57.19 -12.98 -66.36
C GLN A 9 -58.61 -12.87 -65.78
N PRO A 10 -58.81 -12.64 -64.49
CA PRO A 10 -57.96 -12.94 -63.34
C PRO A 10 -58.76 -13.72 -62.28
N LEU A 11 -58.18 -14.78 -61.71
CA LEU A 11 -58.65 -15.25 -60.40
C LEU A 11 -58.18 -14.27 -59.31
N CYS A 12 -58.59 -13.01 -59.43
CA CYS A 12 -58.64 -12.03 -58.35
C CYS A 12 -59.91 -12.31 -57.51
N LEU A 13 -60.11 -13.54 -57.06
CA LEU A 13 -61.17 -13.93 -56.12
C LEU A 13 -60.81 -15.23 -55.37
N LEU A 14 -59.52 -15.46 -55.17
CA LEU A 14 -59.05 -16.24 -54.03
C LEU A 14 -58.31 -15.27 -53.14
N GLY A 15 -58.99 -14.83 -52.08
CA GLY A 15 -58.28 -14.31 -50.92
C GLY A 15 -57.15 -15.28 -50.64
N ALA A 16 -55.91 -14.81 -50.78
CA ALA A 16 -54.74 -15.60 -50.52
C ALA A 16 -54.84 -16.05 -49.06
N LEU A 17 -55.35 -17.26 -48.86
CA LEU A 17 -55.23 -18.00 -47.63
C LEU A 17 -53.73 -18.25 -47.50
N ILE A 18 -53.03 -17.28 -46.90
CA ILE A 18 -51.63 -17.42 -46.50
C ILE A 18 -51.61 -18.72 -45.72
N PRO A 19 -50.98 -19.77 -46.24
CA PRO A 19 -51.26 -21.07 -45.70
C PRO A 19 -50.60 -21.11 -44.30
N PRO A 20 -51.35 -21.53 -43.26
CA PRO A 20 -50.97 -21.35 -41.85
C PRO A 20 -49.71 -22.15 -41.46
N TYR A 21 -49.14 -22.91 -42.40
CA TYR A 21 -48.06 -23.86 -42.15
C TYR A 21 -46.65 -23.29 -42.15
N LYS A 22 -46.44 -21.99 -42.42
CA LYS A 22 -45.07 -21.44 -42.49
C LYS A 22 -44.31 -21.57 -41.18
N TYR A 23 -45.01 -21.57 -40.04
CA TYR A 23 -44.46 -21.79 -38.70
C TYR A 23 -44.51 -23.25 -38.23
N LEU A 24 -45.18 -24.15 -39.00
CA LEU A 24 -45.28 -25.58 -38.68
C LEU A 24 -44.06 -26.38 -39.18
N ALA A 25 -43.18 -25.75 -39.97
CA ALA A 25 -41.92 -26.35 -40.36
C ALA A 25 -40.89 -26.23 -39.22
N MET A 26 -40.34 -27.37 -38.77
CA MET A 26 -39.30 -27.44 -37.72
C MET A 26 -38.05 -26.58 -38.02
N LYS A 27 -37.80 -26.26 -39.29
CA LYS A 27 -36.69 -25.40 -39.72
C LYS A 27 -37.16 -24.35 -40.72
N VAL A 28 -37.10 -23.09 -40.32
CA VAL A 28 -37.47 -21.93 -41.15
C VAL A 28 -36.25 -21.04 -41.36
N THR A 29 -35.95 -20.69 -42.61
CA THR A 29 -34.89 -19.73 -42.97
C THR A 29 -35.47 -18.32 -43.13
N ALA A 30 -34.65 -17.29 -42.93
CA ALA A 30 -35.10 -15.88 -42.96
C ALA A 30 -35.79 -15.45 -44.28
N THR A 31 -35.43 -16.07 -45.41
CA THR A 31 -36.01 -15.80 -46.73
C THR A 31 -37.41 -16.39 -46.94
N LYS A 32 -37.78 -17.43 -46.17
CA LYS A 32 -39.07 -18.14 -46.32
C LYS A 32 -40.20 -17.50 -45.52
N ARG A 33 -39.86 -16.71 -44.50
CA ARG A 33 -40.82 -15.97 -43.66
C ARG A 33 -41.11 -14.57 -44.25
N PRO A 34 -42.33 -14.04 -44.07
CA PRO A 34 -42.63 -12.65 -44.43
C PRO A 34 -41.83 -11.67 -43.58
N LYS A 35 -41.67 -10.42 -44.06
CA LYS A 35 -40.96 -9.38 -43.32
C LYS A 35 -41.64 -9.14 -41.96
N ASN A 36 -40.85 -8.94 -40.91
CA ASN A 36 -41.29 -8.68 -39.52
C ASN A 36 -42.11 -9.76 -38.82
N SER A 37 -42.31 -10.94 -39.42
CA SER A 37 -43.20 -11.96 -38.84
C SER A 37 -42.70 -12.60 -37.52
N ALA A 38 -41.44 -12.38 -37.11
CA ALA A 38 -40.94 -12.84 -35.80
C ALA A 38 -41.42 -11.99 -34.61
N LEU A 39 -41.95 -10.78 -34.85
CA LEU A 39 -42.49 -9.93 -33.79
C LEU A 39 -43.95 -10.29 -33.46
N GLU A 40 -44.64 -10.97 -34.37
CA GLU A 40 -46.06 -11.32 -34.26
C GLU A 40 -46.27 -12.65 -33.52
N VAL A 41 -45.22 -13.46 -33.38
CA VAL A 41 -45.30 -14.82 -32.81
C VAL A 41 -44.49 -14.86 -31.51
N ASP A 42 -45.15 -15.23 -30.41
CA ASP A 42 -44.51 -15.49 -29.13
C ASP A 42 -43.70 -16.79 -29.23
N LEU A 43 -42.37 -16.67 -29.29
CA LEU A 43 -41.45 -17.80 -29.31
C LEU A 43 -40.69 -17.83 -27.98
N ASP A 44 -40.63 -19.01 -27.36
CA ASP A 44 -39.80 -19.21 -26.18
C ASP A 44 -38.41 -19.68 -26.62
N TRP A 45 -37.36 -19.01 -26.15
CA TRP A 45 -35.97 -19.45 -26.34
C TRP A 45 -35.18 -19.33 -25.05
N GLU A 46 -34.22 -20.23 -24.87
CA GLU A 46 -33.33 -20.21 -23.72
C GLU A 46 -32.31 -19.06 -23.85
N ARG A 47 -32.08 -18.35 -22.75
CA ARG A 47 -31.09 -17.26 -22.68
C ARG A 47 -29.86 -17.72 -21.93
N ASN A 48 -28.69 -17.63 -22.57
CA ASN A 48 -27.43 -18.15 -22.03
C ASN A 48 -26.94 -17.43 -20.76
N ALA A 49 -27.47 -16.24 -20.45
CA ALA A 49 -27.03 -15.44 -19.31
C ALA A 49 -28.20 -14.72 -18.65
N LYS A 50 -28.10 -14.56 -17.33
CA LYS A 50 -29.04 -13.72 -16.57
C LYS A 50 -28.90 -12.27 -17.05
N PRO A 51 -30.01 -11.57 -17.32
CA PRO A 51 -29.94 -10.14 -17.62
C PRO A 51 -29.35 -9.39 -16.42
N PRO A 52 -28.67 -8.26 -16.66
CA PRO A 52 -28.22 -7.41 -15.57
C PRO A 52 -29.41 -7.00 -14.70
N PRO A 53 -29.28 -7.03 -13.36
CA PRO A 53 -30.35 -6.60 -12.48
C PRO A 53 -30.63 -5.12 -12.69
N VAL A 54 -31.91 -4.74 -12.64
CA VAL A 54 -32.33 -3.35 -12.69
C VAL A 54 -32.19 -2.76 -11.29
N ILE A 55 -31.55 -1.59 -11.18
CA ILE A 55 -31.39 -0.89 -9.90
C ILE A 55 -32.72 -0.23 -9.54
N THR A 56 -33.52 -0.91 -8.73
CA THR A 56 -34.77 -0.38 -8.17
C THR A 56 -34.50 0.32 -6.83
N GLU A 57 -35.42 1.19 -6.41
CA GLU A 57 -35.29 1.97 -5.16
C GLU A 57 -35.17 1.07 -3.93
N GLU A 58 -35.89 -0.06 -3.89
CA GLU A 58 -35.85 -1.04 -2.80
C GLU A 58 -34.45 -1.66 -2.63
N VAL A 59 -33.77 -1.96 -3.76
CA VAL A 59 -32.42 -2.53 -3.73
C VAL A 59 -31.43 -1.49 -3.21
N SER A 60 -31.56 -0.23 -3.63
CA SER A 60 -30.72 0.86 -3.15
C SER A 60 -30.90 1.08 -1.64
N GLN A 61 -32.13 1.10 -1.13
CA GLN A 61 -32.43 1.20 0.30
C GLN A 61 -31.79 0.05 1.09
N SER A 62 -31.85 -1.19 0.58
CA SER A 62 -31.23 -2.34 1.23
C SER A 62 -29.70 -2.22 1.32
N ILE A 63 -29.07 -1.61 0.32
CA ILE A 63 -27.62 -1.36 0.28
C ILE A 63 -27.25 -0.26 1.28
N GLU A 64 -28.04 0.82 1.35
CA GLU A 64 -27.83 1.92 2.30
C GLU A 64 -27.94 1.45 3.76
N GLU A 65 -28.94 0.64 4.09
CA GLU A 65 -29.07 0.04 5.42
C GLU A 65 -27.86 -0.83 5.79
N LEU A 66 -27.38 -1.64 4.84
CA LEU A 66 -26.19 -2.46 5.03
C LEU A 66 -24.93 -1.63 5.25
N ILE A 67 -24.75 -0.56 4.46
CA ILE A 67 -23.62 0.36 4.62
C ILE A 67 -23.68 1.06 5.98
N MET A 68 -24.84 1.57 6.37
CA MET A 68 -25.04 2.21 7.67
C MET A 68 -24.71 1.27 8.82
N LYS A 69 -25.16 0.02 8.74
CA LYS A 69 -24.85 -1.02 9.74
C LYS A 69 -23.35 -1.26 9.85
N ARG A 70 -22.63 -1.47 8.74
CA ARG A 70 -21.18 -1.70 8.76
C ARG A 70 -20.39 -0.52 9.31
N ILE A 71 -20.80 0.70 9.00
CA ILE A 71 -20.18 1.91 9.57
C ILE A 71 -20.43 1.96 11.07
N SER A 72 -21.65 1.66 11.53
CA SER A 72 -21.97 1.66 12.96
C SER A 72 -21.20 0.61 13.75
N GLU A 73 -20.92 -0.55 13.14
CA GLU A 73 -20.14 -1.64 13.73
C GLU A 73 -18.63 -1.45 13.54
N GLY A 74 -18.19 -0.46 12.74
CA GLY A 74 -16.78 -0.20 12.45
C GLY A 74 -16.10 -1.30 11.63
N HIS A 75 -16.86 -2.13 10.92
CA HIS A 75 -16.36 -3.27 10.16
C HIS A 75 -15.98 -2.84 8.73
N PHE A 76 -14.72 -2.48 8.54
CA PHE A 76 -14.14 -2.09 7.25
C PHE A 76 -13.15 -3.14 6.75
N ASP A 77 -13.39 -3.65 5.53
CA ASP A 77 -12.51 -4.60 4.84
C ASP A 77 -11.37 -3.89 4.08
N ASP A 78 -10.81 -2.83 4.67
CA ASP A 78 -9.69 -2.09 4.07
C ASP A 78 -8.38 -2.85 4.22
N VAL A 79 -7.55 -2.85 3.17
CA VAL A 79 -6.20 -3.44 3.22
C VAL A 79 -5.35 -2.60 4.18
N GLN A 80 -5.00 -3.18 5.33
CA GLN A 80 -4.06 -2.55 6.25
C GLN A 80 -2.68 -2.49 5.63
N LYS A 81 -2.06 -1.31 5.68
CA LYS A 81 -0.67 -1.16 5.27
C LYS A 81 0.18 -2.06 6.16
N VAL A 82 0.87 -3.01 5.54
CA VAL A 82 1.85 -3.84 6.27
C VAL A 82 2.87 -2.89 6.88
N ASN A 83 2.96 -2.89 8.21
CA ASN A 83 4.00 -2.18 8.92
C ASN A 83 5.33 -2.73 8.42
N ARG A 84 5.98 -1.98 7.51
CA ARG A 84 7.40 -2.20 7.25
C ARG A 84 8.07 -2.01 8.59
N LEU A 85 8.89 -2.98 9.01
CA LEU A 85 9.76 -2.85 10.18
C LEU A 85 10.29 -1.41 10.18
N PRO A 86 10.20 -0.68 11.32
CA PRO A 86 10.54 0.72 11.34
C PRO A 86 11.95 0.86 10.76
N SER A 87 12.05 1.44 9.56
CA SER A 87 13.32 1.68 8.84
C SER A 87 14.18 2.74 9.54
N LYS A 88 13.83 3.03 10.78
CA LYS A 88 14.48 3.94 11.69
C LYS A 88 14.19 3.34 13.06
N ALA A 89 15.13 2.58 13.59
CA ALA A 89 15.18 2.33 15.02
C ALA A 89 14.89 3.67 15.71
N PRO A 90 13.90 3.74 16.62
CA PRO A 90 13.66 4.95 17.40
C PRO A 90 15.02 5.42 17.89
N ARG A 91 15.39 6.67 17.58
CA ARG A 91 16.69 7.21 18.00
C ARG A 91 16.76 6.98 19.51
N GLU A 92 17.61 6.06 19.94
CA GLU A 92 17.85 5.83 21.35
C GLU A 92 18.50 7.11 21.88
N MET A 93 17.68 8.02 22.37
CA MET A 93 18.12 9.07 23.25
C MET A 93 18.55 8.33 24.51
N LYS A 94 19.86 8.10 24.64
CA LYS A 94 20.42 7.65 25.91
C LYS A 94 20.16 8.78 26.91
N GLU A 95 19.12 8.62 27.71
CA GLU A 95 18.86 9.48 28.85
C GLU A 95 20.05 9.33 29.79
N LEU A 96 20.89 10.36 29.86
CA LEU A 96 21.97 10.44 30.82
C LEU A 96 21.37 10.94 32.13
N ASP A 97 21.48 10.14 33.19
CA ASP A 97 21.10 10.59 34.53
C ASP A 97 22.02 11.73 34.96
N GLU A 98 21.48 12.94 35.12
CA GLU A 98 22.20 14.12 35.64
C GLU A 98 22.39 14.07 37.18
N ASN A 99 21.92 13.00 37.81
CA ASN A 99 22.06 12.78 39.25
C ASN A 99 23.47 12.28 39.59
N GLN A 100 24.00 12.71 40.74
CA GLN A 100 25.29 12.24 41.24
C GLN A 100 25.30 10.71 41.39
N SER A 101 26.30 10.06 40.80
CA SER A 101 26.46 8.60 40.87
C SER A 101 26.55 8.13 42.33
N LYS A 102 25.84 7.04 42.66
CA LYS A 102 25.88 6.40 43.98
C LYS A 102 27.18 5.63 44.23
N LYS A 103 27.93 5.31 43.17
CA LYS A 103 29.20 4.57 43.21
C LYS A 103 30.38 5.52 43.06
N GLY A 104 31.42 5.31 43.86
CA GLY A 104 32.66 6.08 43.79
C GLY A 104 33.53 5.67 42.59
N LEU A 105 34.41 6.57 42.14
CA LEU A 105 35.39 6.30 41.06
C LEU A 105 36.20 5.02 41.30
N GLY A 106 36.67 4.78 42.52
CA GLY A 106 37.46 3.58 42.85
C GLY A 106 36.69 2.27 42.70
N GLU A 107 35.40 2.27 43.03
CA GLU A 107 34.51 1.11 42.89
C GLU A 107 34.22 0.83 41.41
N LEU A 108 33.98 1.88 40.61
CA LEU A 108 33.83 1.75 39.15
C LEU A 108 35.09 1.18 38.50
N TYR A 109 36.29 1.63 38.89
CA TYR A 109 37.53 1.06 38.38
C TYR A 109 37.73 -0.40 38.81
N ALA A 110 37.34 -0.78 40.02
CA ALA A 110 37.42 -2.16 40.49
C ALA A 110 36.46 -3.07 39.73
N ASP A 111 35.22 -2.63 39.54
CA ASP A 111 34.18 -3.32 38.76
C ASP A 111 34.63 -3.48 37.29
N GLU A 112 35.04 -2.39 36.63
CA GLU A 112 35.55 -2.44 35.26
C GLU A 112 36.78 -3.35 35.11
N TYR A 113 37.67 -3.35 36.10
CA TYR A 113 38.85 -4.21 36.07
C TYR A 113 38.46 -5.68 36.25
N ALA A 114 37.50 -6.00 37.13
CA ALA A 114 36.96 -7.35 37.30
C ALA A 114 36.24 -7.88 36.04
N GLU A 115 35.52 -6.99 35.33
CA GLU A 115 34.90 -7.28 34.04
C GLU A 115 35.97 -7.53 32.95
N LYS A 116 36.98 -6.65 32.84
CA LYS A 116 38.06 -6.78 31.85
C LYS A 116 38.97 -7.98 32.10
N THR A 117 39.14 -8.38 33.37
CA THR A 117 39.90 -9.58 33.76
C THR A 117 39.08 -10.87 33.73
N GLY A 118 37.79 -10.80 33.39
CA GLY A 118 36.96 -11.97 33.08
C GLY A 118 36.57 -12.83 34.28
N LEU A 119 36.80 -12.37 35.52
CA LEU A 119 36.37 -13.10 36.72
C LEU A 119 34.85 -13.04 36.95
N VAL A 120 34.19 -12.04 36.36
CA VAL A 120 32.74 -12.00 36.20
C VAL A 120 32.47 -12.11 34.72
N SER A 121 32.51 -13.34 34.20
CA SER A 121 31.86 -13.65 32.94
C SER A 121 30.37 -13.43 33.12
N GLN A 122 29.92 -12.20 32.90
CA GLN A 122 28.54 -11.92 32.57
C GLN A 122 28.19 -12.92 31.49
N ALA A 123 27.34 -13.89 31.83
CA ALA A 123 27.07 -15.06 31.04
C ALA A 123 26.67 -14.66 29.62
N LEU A 124 27.65 -14.58 28.72
CA LEU A 124 27.44 -14.73 27.29
C LEU A 124 26.89 -16.14 27.20
N SER A 125 25.57 -16.21 27.16
CA SER A 125 24.87 -17.47 27.07
C SER A 125 25.54 -18.22 25.92
N PHE A 126 25.87 -19.50 26.09
CA PHE A 126 26.42 -20.35 25.03
C PHE A 126 25.67 -20.16 23.68
N SER A 127 24.38 -19.82 23.76
CA SER A 127 23.53 -19.39 22.65
C SER A 127 24.06 -18.20 21.84
N ASP A 128 24.65 -17.17 22.45
CA ASP A 128 25.12 -15.98 21.74
C ASP A 128 26.44 -16.21 20.98
N GLU A 129 27.32 -17.07 21.50
CA GLU A 129 28.50 -17.54 20.76
C GLU A 129 28.10 -18.37 19.55
N GLN A 130 27.15 -19.30 19.73
CA GLN A 130 26.58 -20.10 18.64
C GLN A 130 25.91 -19.24 17.57
N LYS A 131 25.15 -18.20 17.97
CA LYS A 131 24.57 -17.23 17.02
C LYS A 131 25.64 -16.50 16.21
N LYS A 132 26.74 -16.09 16.86
CA LYS A 132 27.87 -15.45 16.17
C LYS A 132 28.52 -16.41 15.17
N GLU A 133 28.80 -17.64 15.58
CA GLU A 133 29.36 -18.67 14.70
C GLU A 133 28.45 -18.97 13.50
N ALA A 134 27.15 -19.16 13.73
CA ALA A 134 26.16 -19.38 12.68
C ALA A 134 26.11 -18.19 11.69
N SER A 135 26.19 -16.95 12.19
CA SER A 135 26.22 -15.75 11.35
C SER A 135 27.47 -15.68 10.46
N LEU A 136 28.63 -16.10 10.99
CA LEU A 136 29.89 -16.14 10.25
C LEU A 136 29.86 -17.21 9.16
N LEU A 137 29.36 -18.41 9.47
CA LEU A 137 29.19 -19.49 8.50
C LEU A 137 28.21 -19.10 7.40
N PHE A 138 27.08 -18.47 7.75
CA PHE A 138 26.10 -17.99 6.79
C PHE A 138 26.71 -16.96 5.84
N LYS A 139 27.44 -15.95 6.35
CA LYS A 139 28.15 -14.96 5.52
C LYS A 139 29.13 -15.63 4.55
N ARG A 140 29.90 -16.62 5.02
CA ARG A 140 30.82 -17.39 4.16
C ARG A 140 30.10 -18.20 3.09
N LEU A 141 28.97 -18.82 3.43
CA LEU A 141 28.15 -19.57 2.47
C LEU A 141 27.55 -18.66 1.41
N CYS A 142 26.98 -17.51 1.79
CA CYS A 142 26.47 -16.52 0.84
C CYS A 142 27.55 -16.07 -0.13
N LEU A 143 28.75 -15.71 0.35
CA LEU A 143 29.85 -15.30 -0.54
C LEU A 143 30.23 -16.37 -1.57
N LYS A 144 30.21 -17.65 -1.17
CA LYS A 144 30.48 -18.76 -2.10
C LYS A 144 29.36 -18.94 -3.12
N LEU A 145 28.10 -18.87 -2.68
CA LEU A 145 26.94 -18.99 -3.56
C LEU A 145 26.86 -17.81 -4.54
N ASP A 146 27.13 -16.59 -4.08
CA ASP A 146 27.15 -15.37 -4.88
C ASP A 146 28.23 -15.45 -5.98
N ALA A 147 29.40 -16.02 -5.66
CA ALA A 147 30.46 -16.25 -6.65
C ALA A 147 30.08 -17.32 -7.68
N LEU A 148 29.36 -18.37 -7.28
CA LEU A 148 28.88 -19.42 -8.19
C LEU A 148 27.74 -18.94 -9.11
N SER A 149 26.91 -18.01 -8.65
CA SER A 149 25.78 -17.44 -9.43
C SER A 149 26.17 -16.26 -10.32
N HIS A 150 27.48 -16.00 -10.48
CA HIS A 150 27.99 -14.85 -11.24
C HIS A 150 27.45 -13.51 -10.72
N PHE A 151 27.22 -13.41 -9.41
CA PHE A 151 26.72 -12.21 -8.73
C PHE A 151 25.36 -11.68 -9.25
N HIS A 152 24.50 -12.54 -9.80
CA HIS A 152 23.11 -12.19 -10.10
C HIS A 152 22.21 -12.47 -8.88
N PHE A 153 22.02 -11.48 -8.00
CA PHE A 153 21.28 -11.66 -6.74
C PHE A 153 20.34 -10.49 -6.42
N THR A 154 19.34 -10.75 -5.58
CA THR A 154 18.52 -9.73 -4.92
C THR A 154 19.31 -9.11 -3.77
N PRO A 155 19.50 -7.79 -3.72
CA PRO A 155 20.32 -7.14 -2.70
C PRO A 155 19.86 -7.54 -1.29
N LYS A 156 20.83 -7.70 -0.39
CA LYS A 156 20.53 -8.06 1.00
C LYS A 156 19.60 -7.00 1.60
N PRO A 157 18.58 -7.39 2.38
CA PRO A 157 17.72 -6.43 3.03
C PRO A 157 18.57 -5.50 3.89
N VAL A 158 18.27 -4.20 3.83
CA VAL A 158 18.99 -3.17 4.59
C VAL A 158 18.72 -3.44 6.07
N ILE A 159 19.76 -3.82 6.79
CA ILE A 159 19.79 -3.84 8.25
C ILE A 159 20.34 -2.47 8.66
N GLU A 160 19.64 -1.77 9.54
CA GLU A 160 20.12 -0.50 10.07
C GLU A 160 21.28 -0.74 11.03
N ASP A 161 22.49 -0.55 10.53
CA ASP A 161 23.70 -0.56 11.35
C ASP A 161 23.92 0.85 11.94
N MET A 162 23.85 0.97 13.27
CA MET A 162 24.15 2.21 13.98
C MET A 162 25.67 2.49 13.90
N SER A 163 26.08 3.34 12.97
CA SER A 163 27.47 3.80 12.85
C SER A 163 27.68 5.11 13.61
N ILE A 164 28.54 5.09 14.64
CA ILE A 164 28.94 6.28 15.39
C ILE A 164 30.10 6.94 14.65
N GLN A 165 29.81 8.02 13.92
CA GLN A 165 30.84 8.84 13.28
C GLN A 165 31.41 9.86 14.28
N THR A 166 32.69 9.74 14.58
CA THR A 166 33.43 10.72 15.40
C THR A 166 33.84 11.94 14.56
N ASN A 167 33.85 13.14 15.15
CA ASN A 167 34.27 14.37 14.47
C ASN A 167 35.80 14.41 14.32
N VAL A 168 36.30 13.74 13.28
CA VAL A 168 37.72 13.71 12.91
C VAL A 168 37.88 14.52 11.60
N PRO A 169 39.00 15.24 11.37
CA PRO A 169 39.26 15.88 10.09
C PRO A 169 39.26 14.84 8.95
N ALA A 170 38.60 15.16 7.84
CA ALA A 170 38.44 14.24 6.71
C ALA A 170 39.79 13.74 6.15
N LEU A 171 40.83 14.58 6.23
CA LEU A 171 42.21 14.25 5.85
C LEU A 171 42.80 13.06 6.63
N ALA A 172 42.40 12.85 7.88
CA ALA A 172 42.88 11.71 8.67
C ALA A 172 42.21 10.38 8.26
N MET A 173 41.15 10.42 7.44
CA MET A 173 40.47 9.24 6.90
C MET A 173 40.90 8.92 5.45
N GLU A 174 41.74 9.74 4.82
CA GLU A 174 42.19 9.54 3.43
C GLU A 174 43.44 8.64 3.33
N GLU A 175 43.56 7.88 2.24
CA GLU A 175 44.78 7.18 1.87
C GLU A 175 45.85 8.17 1.36
N ALA A 176 47.10 8.04 1.80
CA ALA A 176 48.16 9.01 1.55
C ALA A 176 48.48 9.18 0.04
N ARG A 177 47.89 10.20 -0.60
CA ARG A 177 48.24 10.71 -1.93
C ARG A 177 48.87 12.10 -1.81
N LYS A 178 49.43 12.64 -2.89
CA LYS A 178 49.89 14.04 -2.93
C LYS A 178 48.66 14.94 -3.06
N ASN A 179 48.35 15.70 -2.02
CA ASN A 179 47.02 16.32 -1.84
C ASN A 179 46.97 17.78 -2.28
N HIS A 180 45.84 18.16 -2.87
CA HIS A 180 45.34 19.54 -2.91
C HIS A 180 44.53 19.77 -1.63
N ASN A 181 44.74 20.91 -0.97
CA ASN A 181 44.21 21.20 0.37
C ASN A 181 42.68 21.35 0.36
N PHE A 182 41.98 20.51 1.14
CA PHE A 182 40.58 20.73 1.54
C PHE A 182 40.46 20.57 3.06
N GLU A 183 40.00 21.62 3.75
CA GLU A 183 39.78 21.64 5.19
C GLU A 183 38.29 21.40 5.46
N ALA A 184 37.93 20.16 5.80
CA ALA A 184 36.56 19.76 6.11
C ALA A 184 36.52 18.71 7.22
N HIS A 185 35.50 18.80 8.07
CA HIS A 185 35.20 17.83 9.13
C HIS A 185 34.15 16.82 8.66
N VAL A 186 34.22 15.59 9.18
CA VAL A 186 33.33 14.47 8.79
C VAL A 186 31.87 14.70 9.21
N CYS A 187 31.63 15.44 10.30
CA CYS A 187 30.30 15.76 10.79
C CYS A 187 29.83 17.14 10.30
N SER A 188 28.55 17.24 9.90
CA SER A 188 27.92 18.51 9.50
C SER A 188 27.77 19.47 10.69
N SER A 189 27.80 20.78 10.42
CA SER A 189 27.62 21.83 11.45
C SER A 189 26.29 21.70 12.20
N SER A 190 25.23 21.26 11.53
CA SER A 190 23.91 20.97 12.14
C SER A 190 23.90 19.81 13.14
N ARG A 191 24.92 18.94 13.14
CA ARG A 191 25.10 17.88 14.15
C ARG A 191 25.91 18.34 15.36
N THR A 192 26.74 19.37 15.21
CA THR A 192 27.52 19.94 16.33
C THR A 192 26.74 21.02 17.07
N HIS A 193 25.87 21.74 16.36
CA HIS A 193 24.96 22.74 16.93
C HIS A 193 23.54 22.44 16.44
N GLY A 194 22.74 21.79 17.28
CA GLY A 194 21.30 21.69 17.07
C GLY A 194 20.64 23.01 17.50
N SER A 195 19.82 23.61 16.65
CA SER A 195 18.94 24.69 17.09
C SER A 195 17.85 24.09 17.97
N SER A 196 18.11 24.05 19.28
CA SER A 196 17.09 23.90 20.31
C SER A 196 16.21 25.15 20.26
N CYS A 197 14.90 24.97 20.07
CA CYS A 197 13.93 26.03 20.32
C CYS A 197 13.75 26.17 21.83
N ASP A 198 14.74 26.77 22.50
CA ASP A 198 14.61 27.17 23.90
C ASP A 198 13.67 28.38 23.95
N GLY A 199 12.42 28.11 24.35
CA GLY A 199 11.33 29.08 24.42
C GLY A 199 11.46 30.07 25.58
N SER A 200 12.56 30.84 25.63
CA SER A 200 12.75 31.87 26.67
C SER A 200 12.26 33.27 26.27
N ASP A 201 11.83 33.50 25.03
CA ASP A 201 11.11 34.73 24.64
C ASP A 201 10.07 34.40 23.57
N SER A 202 8.85 34.07 23.99
CA SER A 202 7.70 33.91 23.09
C SER A 202 6.49 34.55 23.73
N THR A 203 5.81 35.41 22.97
CA THR A 203 4.56 36.01 23.41
C THR A 203 3.48 34.92 23.56
N PRO A 204 2.40 35.14 24.32
CA PRO A 204 1.38 34.12 24.54
C PRO A 204 0.74 33.58 23.25
N VAL A 205 0.80 34.34 22.16
CA VAL A 205 0.30 33.96 20.82
C VAL A 205 1.22 32.95 20.15
N ASP A 206 2.53 33.16 20.22
CA ASP A 206 3.53 32.30 19.58
C ASP A 206 3.56 30.90 20.22
N LYS A 207 3.20 30.78 21.50
CA LYS A 207 3.11 29.48 22.21
C LYS A 207 1.88 28.67 21.81
N MET A 208 0.76 29.31 21.48
CA MET A 208 -0.45 28.61 21.01
C MET A 208 -0.23 28.04 19.61
N GLU A 209 0.35 28.84 18.71
CA GLU A 209 0.63 28.41 17.32
C GLU A 209 1.61 27.24 17.28
N CYS A 210 2.67 27.27 18.10
CA CYS A 210 3.62 26.15 18.21
C CYS A 210 2.97 24.87 18.78
N SER A 211 2.00 25.00 19.69
CA SER A 211 1.29 23.85 20.27
C SER A 211 0.25 23.23 19.32
N GLU A 212 -0.39 24.04 18.47
CA GLU A 212 -1.28 23.55 17.40
C GLU A 212 -0.49 22.85 16.29
N LEU A 213 0.67 23.38 15.90
CA LEU A 213 1.56 22.75 14.93
C LEU A 213 2.19 21.45 15.45
N GLY A 214 2.45 21.37 16.76
CA GLY A 214 2.89 20.13 17.43
C GLY A 214 1.83 19.03 17.38
N ARG A 215 0.57 19.35 17.73
CA ARG A 215 -0.54 18.37 17.66
C ARG A 215 -0.86 17.92 16.24
N ALA A 216 -0.70 18.80 15.26
CA ALA A 216 -0.90 18.47 13.84
C ALA A 216 0.14 17.47 13.30
N SER A 217 1.31 17.35 13.95
CA SER A 217 2.38 16.44 13.53
C SER A 217 2.21 15.02 14.10
N ASP A 218 1.55 14.88 15.25
CA ASP A 218 1.35 13.59 15.93
C ASP A 218 0.06 12.87 15.48
N ASP A 219 -0.88 13.57 14.83
CA ASP A 219 -2.20 13.02 14.48
C ASP A 219 -2.32 12.57 13.01
N GLN A 220 -1.36 11.77 12.53
CA GLN A 220 -1.46 11.07 11.24
C GLN A 220 -2.38 9.82 11.27
N THR A 221 -3.28 9.73 12.26
CA THR A 221 -4.31 8.70 12.36
C THR A 221 -5.75 9.22 12.26
N VAL A 222 -5.98 10.40 11.66
CA VAL A 222 -7.33 10.86 11.36
C VAL A 222 -7.74 10.38 9.97
N ARG A 223 -8.57 9.33 9.92
CA ARG A 223 -9.39 9.01 8.74
C ARG A 223 -10.17 10.27 8.35
N PRO A 224 -10.29 10.64 7.06
CA PRO A 224 -11.01 11.84 6.69
C PRO A 224 -12.49 11.66 7.06
N VAL A 225 -12.93 12.40 8.06
CA VAL A 225 -14.35 12.58 8.38
C VAL A 225 -14.92 13.38 7.22
N MET A 226 -15.64 12.70 6.33
CA MET A 226 -16.44 13.36 5.29
C MET A 226 -17.48 14.25 5.99
N ALA A 227 -17.20 15.55 5.99
CA ALA A 227 -18.14 16.56 6.44
C ALA A 227 -19.37 16.52 5.53
N LYS A 228 -20.51 16.16 6.14
CA LYS A 228 -21.84 16.31 5.57
C LYS A 228 -22.13 17.79 5.32
N ASN A 229 -22.81 18.02 4.20
CA ASN A 229 -23.65 19.18 3.84
C ASN A 229 -22.97 20.33 3.11
N HIS A 230 -23.04 20.29 1.77
CA HIS A 230 -23.92 21.23 1.09
C HIS A 230 -24.50 20.60 -0.19
N LEU A 231 -25.80 20.38 -0.19
CA LEU A 231 -26.58 20.28 -1.42
C LEU A 231 -26.33 21.56 -2.22
N GLU A 232 -25.90 21.41 -3.48
CA GLU A 232 -26.61 21.93 -4.66
C GLU A 232 -25.72 21.82 -5.89
N LYS A 233 -26.36 21.40 -6.99
CA LYS A 233 -25.91 21.49 -8.39
C LYS A 233 -24.85 20.47 -8.78
N PHE A 234 -25.28 19.38 -9.41
CA PHE A 234 -24.97 19.12 -10.81
C PHE A 234 -25.92 18.03 -11.33
N CYS A 235 -27.03 18.46 -11.92
CA CYS A 235 -27.64 17.74 -13.04
C CYS A 235 -26.98 18.26 -14.30
N PHE A 236 -26.19 17.42 -14.97
CA PHE A 236 -26.22 17.20 -16.43
C PHE A 236 -25.42 15.94 -16.75
#